data_AF-A0A377JEY9-F1
#
_entry.id   AF-A0A377JEY9-F1
#
_cell.length_a   1.000
_cell.length_b   1.000
_cell.length_c   1.000
_cell.angle_alpha   90.00
_cell.angle_beta   90.00
_cell.angle_gamma   90.00
#
_symmetry.space_group_name_H-M   'P 1'
#
loop_
_entity.id
_entity.type
_entity.pdbx_description
1 polymer ?
#
loop_
_entity_poly.entity_id
_entity_poly.type
_entity_poly.pdbx_seq_one_letter_code
_entity_poly.pdbx_strand_id
1 'polypeptide(L)'
;MLLAPNKTLAAQLYAEMKAFFPENAVEYFVSYYDYYQPEAYVPSSDTFIEKDASINDQIEQMRLSATKSFLERRDTIVVASVSAIYGLGDPDSYLQMMLHLQQGAIIDQRQILAKLAELQYTRNDQAFQRGTFRVRGEVIDIFPAESDDRAVRIELFDDEIERLSLFDPLTGTSFGAVPRFTVYPKTHYVTPRERILDAIEKIKAELVQRREYFIKEHKLLEEQRITQRTQFDIEMMNELGYCSGIENYSRYLSGRNEGEPPPTLFDYMPSDAILIIDESHVTVPQIGGMYRGDRSRKETLVEYGFRLPSALDNRPLRFEEFERLAPQTIYVSATPGPYELEKSGSEIVDQVVRPTGLLDPQIEIRPVSIQVDDLLSEARQRADKNERVLVTTLTKKMAEDLTDYLDEHGIRVRYLHSDIDTVERVEIIRDLRLGEFDVLVGINLLREGLDIPEVSLVAILDADKEGFLRSERSLIQTIGRAARNLNGKAILYADSITKSMEKAITETNRRREKQMKYNEEHGIVPQALNKKVGELLDIGQGANQKAKSKQRGKTAAEPTALYNAPKSAKEFQQQIKKLEQQMYKFAQDLEFEKAAAVRDQLHQLREQFMISE
;
A
#
# COMPACT_ATOMS: atom_id res chain seq x y z
N MET A 1 -2.89 12.93 6.70
CA MET A 1 -2.66 11.80 5.77
C MET A 1 -1.18 11.66 5.49
N LEU A 2 -0.64 10.44 5.45
CA LEU A 2 0.74 10.15 5.05
C LEU A 2 0.71 9.47 3.67
N LEU A 3 1.43 10.02 2.69
CA LEU A 3 1.60 9.41 1.37
C LEU A 3 2.97 8.77 1.25
N ALA A 4 2.98 7.50 0.81
CA ALA A 4 4.19 6.73 0.55
C ALA A 4 4.27 6.29 -0.92
N PRO A 5 5.49 6.15 -1.48
CA PRO A 5 5.70 5.83 -2.90
C PRO A 5 5.40 4.37 -3.26
N ASN A 6 5.36 3.46 -2.28
CA ASN A 6 5.16 2.03 -2.49
C ASN A 6 4.41 1.38 -1.31
N LYS A 7 3.87 0.16 -1.55
CA LYS A 7 3.06 -0.58 -0.57
C LYS A 7 3.87 -0.98 0.67
N THR A 8 5.11 -1.41 0.50
CA THR A 8 5.99 -1.86 1.57
C THR A 8 6.28 -0.76 2.59
N LEU A 9 6.68 0.43 2.14
CA LEU A 9 6.90 1.59 3.01
C LEU A 9 5.59 2.08 3.63
N ALA A 10 4.48 2.04 2.88
CA ALA A 10 3.17 2.34 3.44
C ALA A 10 2.80 1.39 4.59
N ALA A 11 3.08 0.08 4.45
CA ALA A 11 2.81 -0.91 5.49
C ALA A 11 3.70 -0.68 6.73
N GLN A 12 4.98 -0.34 6.53
CA GLN A 12 5.90 0.02 7.62
C GLN A 12 5.40 1.25 8.38
N LEU A 13 5.08 2.34 7.68
CA LEU A 13 4.53 3.55 8.29
C LEU A 13 3.21 3.26 9.00
N TYR A 14 2.33 2.44 8.43
CA TYR A 14 1.09 2.03 9.07
C TYR A 14 1.34 1.32 10.40
N ALA A 15 2.24 0.33 10.43
CA ALA A 15 2.58 -0.39 11.66
C ALA A 15 3.22 0.54 12.72
N GLU A 16 4.13 1.41 12.31
CA GLU A 16 4.75 2.41 13.19
C GLU A 16 3.72 3.38 13.76
N MET A 17 2.85 3.94 12.91
CA MET A 17 1.79 4.85 13.37
C MET A 17 0.81 4.16 14.31
N LYS A 18 0.44 2.89 14.04
CA LYS A 18 -0.44 2.10 14.92
C LYS A 18 0.20 1.86 16.29
N ALA A 19 1.52 1.66 16.34
CA ALA A 19 2.27 1.54 17.59
C ALA A 19 2.39 2.89 18.34
N PHE A 20 2.58 4.00 17.62
CA PHE A 20 2.66 5.34 18.22
C PHE A 20 1.29 5.85 18.71
N PHE A 21 0.21 5.50 18.02
CA PHE A 21 -1.15 6.02 18.27
C PHE A 21 -2.18 4.89 18.46
N PRO A 22 -2.04 4.04 19.49
CA PRO A 22 -2.87 2.83 19.65
C PRO A 22 -4.34 3.11 19.96
N GLU A 23 -4.66 4.32 20.45
CA GLU A 23 -6.03 4.73 20.81
C GLU A 23 -6.72 5.55 19.69
N ASN A 24 -6.00 5.87 18.62
CA ASN A 24 -6.50 6.68 17.51
C ASN A 24 -6.82 5.82 16.28
N ALA A 25 -7.57 6.38 15.33
CA ALA A 25 -7.89 5.69 14.08
C ALA A 25 -6.69 5.74 13.13
N VAL A 26 -5.82 4.72 13.21
CA VAL A 26 -4.74 4.52 12.24
C VAL A 26 -5.22 3.58 11.15
N GLU A 27 -5.25 4.06 9.92
CA GLU A 27 -5.93 3.47 8.78
C GLU A 27 -4.98 3.27 7.60
N TYR A 28 -5.28 2.30 6.75
CA TYR A 28 -4.44 1.91 5.63
C TYR A 28 -5.20 2.02 4.30
N PHE A 29 -4.64 2.72 3.32
CA PHE A 29 -5.29 2.99 2.04
C PHE A 29 -4.34 2.80 0.85
N VAL A 30 -4.29 1.57 0.34
CA VAL A 30 -3.51 1.22 -0.86
C VAL A 30 -4.39 0.53 -1.89
N SER A 31 -3.84 0.22 -3.07
CA SER A 31 -4.55 -0.60 -4.05
C SER A 31 -4.94 -1.95 -3.43
N TYR A 32 -6.23 -2.26 -3.48
CA TYR A 32 -6.82 -3.52 -2.99
C TYR A 32 -6.67 -4.68 -3.97
N TYR A 33 -5.92 -4.48 -5.06
CA TYR A 33 -5.57 -5.55 -5.98
C TYR A 33 -4.24 -6.20 -5.56
N ASP A 34 -4.26 -7.52 -5.38
CA ASP A 34 -3.04 -8.34 -5.25
C ASP A 34 -2.37 -8.49 -6.62
N TYR A 35 -3.20 -8.77 -7.62
CA TYR A 35 -2.84 -8.77 -9.04
C TYR A 35 -3.79 -7.86 -9.79
N TYR A 36 -3.24 -7.01 -10.67
CA TYR A 36 -4.03 -6.12 -11.51
C TYR A 36 -3.43 -6.04 -12.91
N GLN A 37 -4.21 -6.53 -13.87
CA GLN A 37 -3.96 -6.34 -15.28
C GLN A 37 -4.99 -5.33 -15.83
N PRO A 38 -4.54 -4.13 -16.24
CA PRO A 38 -5.44 -3.14 -16.81
C PRO A 38 -6.02 -3.60 -18.15
N GLU A 39 -7.26 -3.19 -18.43
CA GLU A 39 -7.80 -3.22 -19.79
C GLU A 39 -6.88 -2.39 -20.70
N ALA A 40 -6.46 -2.99 -21.83
CA ALA A 40 -5.60 -2.36 -22.82
C ALA A 40 -5.86 -2.94 -24.21
N TYR A 41 -5.52 -2.18 -25.24
CA TYR A 41 -5.54 -2.67 -26.62
C TYR A 41 -4.18 -2.36 -27.25
N VAL A 42 -3.59 -3.37 -27.90
CA VAL A 42 -2.29 -3.27 -28.57
C VAL A 42 -2.51 -3.28 -30.08
N PRO A 43 -2.51 -2.11 -30.76
CA PRO A 43 -2.87 -2.04 -32.18
C PRO A 43 -1.93 -2.83 -33.09
N SER A 44 -0.65 -2.91 -32.74
CA SER A 44 0.36 -3.60 -33.57
C SER A 44 0.13 -5.11 -33.68
N SER A 45 -0.55 -5.72 -32.71
CA SER A 45 -0.85 -7.16 -32.69
C SER A 45 -2.35 -7.45 -32.69
N ASP A 46 -3.19 -6.42 -32.88
CA ASP A 46 -4.66 -6.49 -32.78
C ASP A 46 -5.14 -7.27 -31.54
N THR A 47 -4.46 -7.07 -30.41
CA THR A 47 -4.71 -7.85 -29.20
C THR A 47 -5.45 -6.99 -28.18
N PHE A 48 -6.68 -7.40 -27.85
CA PHE A 48 -7.41 -6.86 -26.71
C PHE A 48 -7.02 -7.63 -25.44
N ILE A 49 -6.59 -6.88 -24.44
CA ILE A 49 -6.22 -7.39 -23.13
C ILE A 49 -7.37 -7.08 -22.19
N GLU A 50 -8.07 -8.14 -21.74
CA GLU A 50 -9.14 -8.01 -20.76
C GLU A 50 -8.61 -7.56 -19.40
N LYS A 51 -9.48 -6.88 -18.65
CA LYS A 51 -9.22 -6.57 -17.25
C LYS A 51 -9.25 -7.89 -16.48
N ASP A 52 -8.13 -8.24 -15.88
CA ASP A 52 -8.02 -9.37 -14.95
C ASP A 52 -7.44 -8.86 -13.63
N ALA A 53 -8.09 -9.22 -12.53
CA ALA A 53 -7.70 -8.70 -11.22
C ALA A 53 -8.13 -9.63 -10.09
N SER A 54 -7.26 -9.73 -9.10
CA SER A 54 -7.55 -10.39 -7.82
C SER A 54 -7.68 -9.34 -6.74
N ILE A 55 -8.83 -9.33 -6.07
CA ILE A 55 -9.13 -8.40 -4.97
C ILE A 55 -8.73 -9.04 -3.65
N ASN A 56 -8.09 -8.23 -2.81
CA ASN A 56 -7.79 -8.54 -1.42
C ASN A 56 -8.88 -7.95 -0.54
N ASP A 57 -9.77 -8.81 -0.05
CA ASP A 57 -10.91 -8.42 0.81
C ASP A 57 -10.48 -7.64 2.06
N GLN A 58 -9.29 -7.93 2.60
CA GLN A 58 -8.78 -7.24 3.79
C GLN A 58 -8.35 -5.81 3.46
N ILE A 59 -7.65 -5.60 2.34
CA ILE A 59 -7.28 -4.24 1.93
C ILE A 59 -8.54 -3.45 1.53
N GLU A 60 -9.53 -4.08 0.89
CA GLU A 60 -10.82 -3.42 0.61
C GLU A 60 -11.52 -2.96 1.90
N GLN A 61 -11.58 -3.82 2.92
CA GLN A 61 -12.11 -3.45 4.24
C GLN A 61 -11.34 -2.27 4.85
N MET A 62 -10.00 -2.30 4.83
CA MET A 62 -9.18 -1.21 5.36
C MET A 62 -9.40 0.12 4.62
N ARG A 63 -9.63 0.07 3.30
CA ARG A 63 -9.96 1.26 2.51
C ARG A 63 -11.32 1.84 2.91
N LEU A 64 -12.32 0.99 3.12
CA LEU A 64 -13.64 1.43 3.59
C LEU A 64 -13.53 2.04 5.00
N SER A 65 -12.76 1.40 5.88
CA SER A 65 -12.43 1.90 7.22
C SER A 65 -11.78 3.29 7.17
N ALA A 66 -10.78 3.48 6.31
CA ALA A 66 -10.11 4.77 6.12
C ALA A 66 -11.08 5.90 5.71
N THR A 67 -11.94 5.64 4.72
CA THR A 67 -12.94 6.64 4.28
C THR A 67 -13.97 6.95 5.36
N LYS A 68 -14.41 5.94 6.11
CA LYS A 68 -15.31 6.13 7.26
C LYS A 68 -14.65 6.95 8.36
N SER A 69 -13.41 6.63 8.73
CA SER A 69 -12.68 7.31 9.78
C SER A 69 -12.40 8.78 9.47
N PHE A 70 -12.24 9.15 8.20
CA PHE A 70 -12.21 10.56 7.80
C PHE A 70 -13.55 11.29 7.97
N LEU A 71 -14.67 10.60 7.80
CA LEU A 71 -16.01 11.18 7.93
C LEU A 71 -16.50 11.24 9.38
N GLU A 72 -16.16 10.25 10.21
CA GLU A 72 -16.68 10.13 11.57
C GLU A 72 -15.77 10.74 12.65
N ARG A 73 -14.46 10.83 12.41
CA ARG A 73 -13.46 11.12 13.46
C ARG A 73 -12.42 12.14 13.02
N ARG A 74 -11.97 12.95 13.99
CA ARG A 74 -10.90 13.94 13.81
C ARG A 74 -9.51 13.37 14.12
N ASP A 75 -9.44 12.33 14.92
CA ASP A 75 -8.21 11.69 15.37
C ASP A 75 -7.81 10.53 14.44
N THR A 76 -7.70 10.85 13.14
CA THR A 76 -7.52 9.87 12.07
C THR A 76 -6.20 10.07 11.34
N ILE A 77 -5.41 9.01 11.25
CA ILE A 77 -4.17 8.93 10.48
C ILE A 77 -4.36 7.90 9.38
N VAL A 78 -4.53 8.35 8.14
CA VAL A 78 -4.52 7.45 6.97
C VAL A 78 -3.11 7.42 6.37
N VAL A 79 -2.54 6.22 6.30
CA VAL A 79 -1.33 5.93 5.51
C VAL A 79 -1.75 5.39 4.15
N ALA A 80 -1.37 6.08 3.09
CA ALA A 80 -1.85 5.79 1.74
C ALA A 80 -0.72 5.72 0.70
N SER A 81 -0.96 4.97 -0.37
CA SER A 81 -0.13 5.05 -1.58
C SER A 81 -0.70 6.07 -2.57
N VAL A 82 -0.13 6.14 -3.77
CA VAL A 82 -0.73 6.88 -4.90
C VAL A 82 -2.16 6.43 -5.23
N SER A 83 -2.68 5.34 -4.65
CA SER A 83 -4.11 5.04 -4.73
C SER A 83 -5.00 6.18 -4.19
N ALA A 84 -4.50 7.06 -3.32
CA ALA A 84 -5.24 8.21 -2.79
C ALA A 84 -5.67 9.21 -3.87
N ILE A 85 -4.96 9.29 -5.00
CA ILE A 85 -5.28 10.19 -6.11
C ILE A 85 -6.15 9.53 -7.18
N TYR A 86 -6.56 8.28 -7.00
CA TYR A 86 -7.45 7.57 -7.92
C TYR A 86 -8.91 7.75 -7.51
N GLY A 87 -9.79 7.59 -8.50
CA GLY A 87 -11.23 7.78 -8.34
C GLY A 87 -11.85 6.86 -7.30
N LEU A 88 -12.68 7.44 -6.45
CA LEU A 88 -13.64 6.83 -5.54
C LEU A 88 -15.05 7.31 -5.92
N GLY A 89 -16.07 6.69 -5.34
CA GLY A 89 -17.40 7.29 -5.43
C GLY A 89 -17.47 8.61 -4.67
N ASP A 90 -18.45 9.39 -5.05
CA ASP A 90 -18.74 10.70 -4.49
C ASP A 90 -19.08 10.60 -2.99
N PRO A 91 -18.40 11.35 -2.10
CA PRO A 91 -18.63 11.29 -0.66
C PRO A 91 -20.09 11.56 -0.28
N ASP A 92 -20.74 12.54 -0.93
CA ASP A 92 -22.14 12.87 -0.65
C ASP A 92 -23.07 11.71 -1.04
N SER A 93 -22.84 11.11 -2.21
CA SER A 93 -23.56 9.91 -2.64
C SER A 93 -23.32 8.72 -1.70
N TYR A 94 -22.09 8.53 -1.24
CA TYR A 94 -21.73 7.48 -0.28
C TYR A 94 -22.45 7.68 1.07
N LEU A 95 -22.49 8.92 1.57
CA LEU A 95 -23.20 9.28 2.80
C LEU A 95 -24.72 9.12 2.68
N GLN A 96 -25.32 9.51 1.54
CA GLN A 96 -26.76 9.36 1.29
C GLN A 96 -27.23 7.90 1.28
N MET A 97 -26.33 6.97 0.98
CA MET A 97 -26.66 5.56 0.88
C MET A 97 -26.67 4.85 2.25
N MET A 98 -26.05 5.43 3.28
CA MET A 98 -25.94 4.84 4.62
C MET A 98 -27.29 4.39 5.19
N LEU A 99 -27.28 3.25 5.87
CA LEU A 99 -28.43 2.76 6.63
C LEU A 99 -28.24 3.11 8.11
N HIS A 100 -29.03 4.07 8.60
CA HIS A 100 -29.06 4.44 10.01
C HIS A 100 -30.06 3.56 10.76
N LEU A 101 -29.58 2.91 11.82
CA LEU A 101 -30.37 2.07 12.71
C LEU A 101 -30.38 2.71 14.09
N GLN A 102 -31.56 2.85 14.67
CA GLN A 102 -31.74 3.40 16.00
C GLN A 102 -32.75 2.53 16.76
N GLN A 103 -32.47 2.26 18.03
CA GLN A 103 -33.42 1.58 18.90
C GLN A 103 -34.72 2.40 19.01
N GLY A 104 -35.87 1.73 18.88
CA GLY A 104 -37.20 2.34 18.85
C GLY A 104 -37.61 2.92 17.49
N ALA A 105 -36.80 2.78 16.45
CA ALA A 105 -37.18 3.21 15.10
C ALA A 105 -38.26 2.27 14.53
N ILE A 106 -39.30 2.85 13.94
CA ILE A 106 -40.35 2.10 13.23
C ILE A 106 -39.87 1.83 11.80
N ILE A 107 -39.41 0.61 11.55
CA ILE A 107 -38.94 0.14 10.25
C ILE A 107 -39.16 -1.37 10.14
N ASP A 108 -39.86 -1.79 9.09
CA ASP A 108 -40.15 -3.20 8.88
C ASP A 108 -38.92 -3.97 8.35
N GLN A 109 -38.93 -5.29 8.55
CA GLN A 109 -37.84 -6.16 8.10
C GLN A 109 -37.53 -6.01 6.61
N ARG A 110 -38.54 -5.96 5.74
CA ARG A 110 -38.35 -5.94 4.28
C ARG A 110 -37.66 -4.65 3.82
N GLN A 111 -37.96 -3.52 4.46
CA GLN A 111 -37.29 -2.25 4.20
C GLN A 111 -35.80 -2.31 4.55
N ILE A 112 -35.45 -2.91 5.69
CA ILE A 112 -34.04 -3.13 6.06
C ILE A 112 -33.34 -4.00 5.00
N LEU A 113 -33.95 -5.12 4.61
CA LEU A 113 -33.36 -6.03 3.63
C LEU A 113 -33.19 -5.39 2.24
N ALA A 114 -34.18 -4.62 1.79
CA ALA A 114 -34.11 -3.88 0.54
C ALA A 114 -32.97 -2.85 0.58
N LYS A 115 -32.82 -2.13 1.70
CA LYS A 115 -31.74 -1.15 1.86
C LYS A 115 -30.36 -1.80 1.89
N LEU A 116 -30.22 -2.97 2.53
CA LEU A 116 -28.97 -3.74 2.51
C LEU A 116 -28.60 -4.21 1.09
N ALA A 117 -29.58 -4.61 0.29
CA ALA A 117 -29.35 -4.96 -1.11
C ALA A 117 -28.89 -3.75 -1.94
N GLU A 118 -29.48 -2.56 -1.72
CA GLU A 118 -29.01 -1.30 -2.34
C GLU A 118 -27.57 -0.96 -1.94
N LEU A 119 -27.20 -1.23 -0.68
CA LEU A 119 -25.84 -1.11 -0.15
C LEU A 119 -24.87 -2.19 -0.67
N GLN A 120 -25.33 -3.05 -1.59
CA GLN A 120 -24.59 -4.17 -2.20
C GLN A 120 -24.22 -5.30 -1.21
N TYR A 121 -24.91 -5.41 -0.09
CA TYR A 121 -24.73 -6.55 0.81
C TYR A 121 -25.43 -7.79 0.24
N THR A 122 -24.80 -8.94 0.43
CA THR A 122 -25.33 -10.22 -0.05
C THR A 122 -26.00 -10.98 1.10
N ARG A 123 -27.20 -11.50 0.88
CA ARG A 123 -27.82 -12.41 1.85
C ARG A 123 -27.09 -13.75 1.85
N ASN A 124 -26.57 -14.18 3.00
CA ASN A 124 -25.93 -15.48 3.16
C ASN A 124 -26.23 -16.08 4.54
N ASP A 125 -27.22 -16.97 4.58
CA ASP A 125 -27.65 -17.60 5.82
C ASP A 125 -26.70 -18.73 6.30
N GLN A 126 -25.86 -19.27 5.40
CA GLN A 126 -24.94 -20.37 5.67
C GLN A 126 -23.54 -19.91 6.10
N ALA A 127 -22.95 -18.98 5.34
CA ALA A 127 -21.62 -18.45 5.60
C ALA A 127 -21.72 -16.95 5.91
N PHE A 128 -21.65 -16.62 7.21
CA PHE A 128 -21.72 -15.24 7.67
C PHE A 128 -20.32 -14.60 7.59
N GLN A 129 -20.11 -13.83 6.53
CA GLN A 129 -18.84 -13.17 6.18
C GLN A 129 -19.02 -11.67 6.03
N ARG A 130 -17.92 -10.90 5.96
CA ARG A 130 -17.98 -9.44 5.74
C ARG A 130 -18.78 -9.09 4.49
N GLY A 131 -19.55 -8.00 4.55
CA GLY A 131 -20.41 -7.58 3.45
C GLY A 131 -21.61 -8.49 3.20
N THR A 132 -21.98 -9.32 4.18
CA THR A 132 -23.17 -10.18 4.12
C THR A 132 -24.13 -9.92 5.28
N PHE A 133 -25.38 -10.32 5.10
CA PHE A 133 -26.37 -10.37 6.17
C PHE A 133 -27.11 -11.71 6.17
N ARG A 134 -27.68 -12.07 7.31
CA ARG A 134 -28.54 -13.25 7.46
C ARG A 134 -29.78 -12.93 8.27
N VAL A 135 -30.84 -13.70 8.05
CA VAL A 135 -32.15 -13.44 8.68
C VAL A 135 -32.64 -14.70 9.39
N ARG A 136 -32.99 -14.57 10.66
CA ARG A 136 -33.52 -15.66 11.51
C ARG A 136 -34.74 -15.17 12.28
N GLY A 137 -35.92 -15.37 11.69
CA GLY A 137 -37.17 -14.82 12.25
C GLY A 137 -37.12 -13.30 12.25
N GLU A 138 -37.23 -12.69 13.43
CA GLU A 138 -37.19 -11.23 13.65
C GLU A 138 -35.76 -10.69 13.88
N VAL A 139 -34.76 -11.58 13.84
CA VAL A 139 -33.35 -11.21 14.03
C VAL A 139 -32.65 -11.06 12.69
N ILE A 140 -32.03 -9.91 12.46
CA ILE A 140 -31.19 -9.62 11.31
C ILE A 140 -29.76 -9.43 11.81
N ASP A 141 -28.85 -10.29 11.38
CA ASP A 141 -27.42 -10.13 11.64
C ASP A 141 -26.77 -9.55 10.37
N ILE A 142 -25.99 -8.48 10.51
CA ILE A 142 -25.24 -7.84 9.43
C ILE A 142 -23.77 -7.84 9.82
N PHE A 143 -22.89 -8.26 8.92
CA PHE A 143 -21.45 -8.09 9.08
C PHE A 143 -21.00 -6.92 8.18
N PRO A 144 -20.80 -5.71 8.74
CA PRO A 144 -20.44 -4.53 7.97
C PRO A 144 -19.14 -4.74 7.18
N ALA A 145 -19.10 -4.23 5.95
CA ALA A 145 -17.95 -4.40 5.05
C ALA A 145 -16.69 -3.69 5.55
N GLU A 146 -16.86 -2.59 6.27
CA GLU A 146 -15.76 -1.80 6.84
C GLU A 146 -15.33 -2.27 8.24
N SER A 147 -16.06 -3.22 8.85
CA SER A 147 -15.72 -3.70 10.19
C SER A 147 -14.66 -4.79 10.14
N ASP A 148 -13.72 -4.74 11.10
CA ASP A 148 -12.71 -5.78 11.21
C ASP A 148 -13.25 -7.06 11.88
N ASP A 149 -13.94 -6.90 13.01
CA ASP A 149 -14.27 -7.98 13.93
C ASP A 149 -15.68 -7.90 14.55
N ARG A 150 -16.50 -6.92 14.17
CA ARG A 150 -17.80 -6.66 14.81
C ARG A 150 -18.95 -6.75 13.82
N ALA A 151 -19.87 -7.66 14.10
CA ALA A 151 -21.17 -7.68 13.46
C ALA A 151 -22.21 -6.94 14.32
N VAL A 152 -23.27 -6.47 13.67
CA VAL A 152 -24.44 -5.87 14.32
C VAL A 152 -25.62 -6.83 14.21
N ARG A 153 -26.31 -7.02 15.34
CA ARG A 153 -27.56 -7.75 15.44
C ARG A 153 -28.69 -6.75 15.67
N ILE A 154 -29.71 -6.85 14.84
CA ILE A 154 -30.97 -6.12 14.93
C ILE A 154 -32.04 -7.11 15.37
N GLU A 155 -32.67 -6.84 16.51
CA GLU A 155 -33.83 -7.58 17.00
C GLU A 155 -35.05 -6.69 16.79
N LEU A 156 -35.98 -7.17 15.96
CA LEU A 156 -37.25 -6.50 15.68
C LEU A 156 -38.35 -7.05 16.58
N PHE A 157 -39.33 -6.20 16.91
CA PHE A 157 -40.62 -6.61 17.45
C PHE A 157 -41.70 -5.95 16.59
N ASP A 158 -42.42 -6.75 15.81
CA ASP A 158 -43.27 -6.29 14.71
C ASP A 158 -42.47 -5.36 13.74
N ASP A 159 -42.84 -4.08 13.68
CA ASP A 159 -42.22 -3.06 12.82
C ASP A 159 -41.30 -2.10 13.62
N GLU A 160 -40.84 -2.48 14.82
CA GLU A 160 -39.97 -1.66 15.66
C GLU A 160 -38.63 -2.34 15.95
N ILE A 161 -37.52 -1.57 15.89
CA ILE A 161 -36.22 -2.04 16.38
C ILE A 161 -36.22 -2.06 17.91
N GLU A 162 -36.48 -3.23 18.50
CA GLU A 162 -36.46 -3.42 19.96
C GLU A 162 -35.03 -3.27 20.51
N ARG A 163 -34.05 -3.86 19.82
CA ARG A 163 -32.66 -3.88 20.30
C ARG A 163 -31.63 -3.94 19.18
N LEU A 164 -30.56 -3.17 19.36
CA LEU A 164 -29.33 -3.29 18.58
C LEU A 164 -28.21 -3.79 19.49
N SER A 165 -27.44 -4.76 19.03
CA SER A 165 -26.26 -5.24 19.76
C SER A 165 -25.09 -5.52 18.85
N LEU A 166 -23.88 -5.27 19.35
CA LEU A 166 -22.66 -5.66 18.67
C LEU A 166 -22.24 -7.05 19.16
N PHE A 167 -21.73 -7.87 18.26
CA PHE A 167 -21.25 -9.21 18.61
C PHE A 167 -20.11 -9.64 17.70
N ASP A 168 -19.35 -10.63 18.19
CA ASP A 168 -18.30 -11.29 17.43
C ASP A 168 -18.92 -12.26 16.43
N PRO A 169 -18.76 -12.08 15.10
CA PRO A 169 -19.39 -12.91 14.09
C PRO A 169 -18.92 -14.36 14.12
N LEU A 170 -17.74 -14.64 14.70
CA LEU A 170 -17.17 -15.97 14.80
C LEU A 170 -17.64 -16.71 16.06
N THR A 171 -17.53 -16.08 17.22
CA THR A 171 -17.84 -16.72 18.51
C THR A 171 -19.29 -16.55 18.95
N GLY A 172 -20.00 -15.57 18.38
CA GLY A 172 -21.33 -15.15 18.83
C GLY A 172 -21.33 -14.36 20.13
N THR A 173 -20.16 -14.06 20.70
CA THR A 173 -20.04 -13.32 21.95
C THR A 173 -20.55 -11.90 21.77
N SER A 174 -21.53 -11.49 22.59
CA SER A 174 -22.05 -10.12 22.54
C SER A 174 -21.10 -9.15 23.23
N PHE A 175 -20.81 -8.03 22.56
CA PHE A 175 -20.09 -6.88 23.11
C PHE A 175 -21.02 -5.92 23.86
N GLY A 176 -22.33 -6.14 23.82
CA GLY A 176 -23.34 -5.31 24.48
C GLY A 176 -24.30 -4.62 23.50
N ALA A 177 -25.34 -4.01 24.07
CA ALA A 177 -26.33 -3.26 23.31
C ALA A 177 -25.80 -1.85 22.97
N VAL A 178 -26.22 -1.33 21.82
CA VAL A 178 -25.90 0.03 21.37
C VAL A 178 -27.20 0.78 21.04
N PRO A 179 -27.31 2.09 21.31
CA PRO A 179 -28.54 2.83 21.04
C PRO A 179 -28.74 3.11 19.53
N ARG A 180 -27.65 3.17 18.78
CA ARG A 180 -27.65 3.43 17.33
C ARG A 180 -26.47 2.74 16.65
N PHE A 181 -26.63 2.40 15.38
CA PHE A 181 -25.58 1.89 14.53
C PHE A 181 -25.79 2.38 13.09
N THR A 182 -24.72 2.66 12.36
CA THR A 182 -24.81 3.03 10.94
C THR A 182 -24.10 1.97 10.11
N VAL A 183 -24.80 1.40 9.14
CA VAL A 183 -24.24 0.45 8.18
C VAL A 183 -23.83 1.21 6.92
N TYR A 184 -22.55 1.11 6.58
CA TYR A 184 -21.96 1.75 5.41
C TYR A 184 -22.08 0.87 4.16
N PRO A 185 -22.08 1.45 2.94
CA PRO A 185 -22.07 0.69 1.69
C PRO A 185 -20.89 -0.28 1.60
N LYS A 186 -21.10 -1.44 0.94
CA LYS A 186 -20.06 -2.46 0.75
C LYS A 186 -18.91 -1.98 -0.15
N THR A 187 -19.15 -0.99 -1.00
CA THR A 187 -18.17 -0.50 -1.98
C THR A 187 -18.21 1.01 -2.08
N HIS A 188 -17.09 1.63 -2.47
CA HIS A 188 -17.02 3.07 -2.70
C HIS A 188 -17.86 3.53 -3.89
N TYR A 189 -18.23 2.66 -4.84
CA TYR A 189 -18.94 3.05 -6.06
C TYR A 189 -20.47 2.89 -5.97
N VAL A 190 -21.03 2.85 -4.76
CA VAL A 190 -22.50 2.83 -4.60
C VAL A 190 -23.10 4.18 -4.97
N THR A 191 -24.15 4.16 -5.79
CA THR A 191 -24.82 5.36 -6.31
C THR A 191 -26.35 5.17 -6.21
N PRO A 192 -27.13 6.20 -5.83
CA PRO A 192 -28.59 6.11 -5.82
C PRO A 192 -29.18 5.77 -7.19
N ARG A 193 -30.31 5.04 -7.20
CA ARG A 193 -30.98 4.58 -8.45
C ARG A 193 -31.31 5.73 -9.41
N GLU A 194 -31.78 6.85 -8.89
CA GLU A 194 -32.12 8.04 -9.70
C GLU A 194 -30.90 8.55 -10.48
N ARG A 195 -29.74 8.60 -9.82
CA ARG A 195 -28.48 9.07 -10.43
C ARG A 195 -27.94 8.09 -11.48
N ILE A 196 -28.19 6.78 -11.32
CA ILE A 196 -27.89 5.78 -12.35
C ILE A 196 -28.76 6.00 -13.59
N LEU A 197 -30.07 6.22 -13.42
CA LEU A 197 -30.98 6.46 -14.54
C LEU A 197 -30.62 7.75 -15.30
N ASP A 198 -30.29 8.82 -14.58
CA ASP A 198 -29.80 10.07 -15.17
C ASP A 198 -28.48 9.88 -15.93
N ALA A 199 -27.57 9.07 -15.38
CA ALA A 199 -26.31 8.73 -16.04
C ALA A 199 -26.55 7.97 -17.34
N ILE A 200 -27.47 7.00 -17.35
CA ILE A 200 -27.82 6.21 -18.54
C ILE A 200 -28.26 7.12 -19.70
N GLU A 201 -29.10 8.13 -19.44
CA GLU A 201 -29.55 9.04 -20.50
C GLU A 201 -28.38 9.85 -21.09
N LYS A 202 -27.43 10.28 -20.27
CA LYS A 202 -26.21 10.97 -20.73
C LYS A 202 -25.28 10.04 -21.51
N ILE A 203 -25.15 8.79 -21.08
CA ILE A 203 -24.34 7.76 -21.76
C ILE A 203 -24.94 7.44 -23.14
N LYS A 204 -26.26 7.31 -23.24
CA LYS A 204 -26.95 7.13 -24.53
C LYS A 204 -26.68 8.28 -25.49
N ALA A 205 -26.73 9.52 -25.00
CA ALA A 205 -26.44 10.70 -25.81
C ALA A 205 -24.99 10.71 -26.33
N GLU A 206 -24.01 10.42 -25.48
CA GLU A 206 -22.60 10.32 -25.88
C GLU A 206 -22.36 9.17 -26.87
N LEU A 207 -23.03 8.03 -26.67
CA LEU A 207 -22.94 6.90 -27.59
C LEU A 207 -23.40 7.31 -29.00
N VAL A 208 -24.53 8.02 -29.13
CA VAL A 208 -25.01 8.50 -30.44
C VAL A 208 -23.96 9.39 -31.12
N GLN A 209 -23.40 10.35 -30.40
CA GLN A 209 -22.36 11.24 -30.93
C GLN A 209 -21.11 10.46 -31.35
N ARG A 210 -20.68 9.49 -30.54
CA ARG A 210 -19.49 8.69 -30.82
C ARG A 210 -19.68 7.77 -32.02
N ARG A 211 -20.88 7.21 -32.20
CA ARG A 211 -21.24 6.41 -33.39
C ARG A 211 -21.19 7.24 -34.66
N GLU A 212 -21.76 8.44 -34.65
CA GLU A 212 -21.71 9.35 -35.80
C GLU A 212 -20.26 9.71 -36.19
N TYR A 213 -19.40 9.94 -35.21
CA TYR A 213 -17.98 10.19 -35.44
C TYR A 213 -17.32 9.01 -36.18
N PHE A 214 -17.48 7.78 -35.67
CA PHE A 214 -16.86 6.61 -36.29
C PHE A 214 -17.39 6.33 -37.71
N ILE A 215 -18.68 6.54 -37.97
CA ILE A 215 -19.26 6.40 -39.31
C ILE A 215 -18.66 7.43 -40.28
N LYS A 216 -18.53 8.70 -39.84
CA LYS A 216 -17.93 9.78 -40.64
C LYS A 216 -16.46 9.51 -40.96
N GLU A 217 -15.72 8.94 -40.02
CA GLU A 217 -14.30 8.57 -40.19
C GLU A 217 -14.09 7.20 -40.86
N HIS A 218 -15.15 6.56 -41.37
CA HIS A 218 -15.12 5.22 -41.99
C HIS A 218 -14.57 4.10 -41.08
N LYS A 219 -14.67 4.27 -39.76
CA LYS A 219 -14.26 3.32 -38.70
C LYS A 219 -15.43 2.42 -38.26
N LEU A 220 -15.91 1.58 -39.18
CA LEU A 220 -17.14 0.79 -38.96
C LEU A 220 -16.99 -0.31 -37.90
N LEU A 221 -15.80 -0.89 -37.75
CA LEU A 221 -15.54 -1.93 -36.75
C LEU A 221 -15.59 -1.34 -35.33
N GLU A 222 -14.99 -0.16 -35.15
CA GLU A 222 -14.98 0.59 -33.90
C GLU A 222 -16.40 1.05 -33.53
N GLU A 223 -17.21 1.48 -34.51
CA GLU A 223 -18.62 1.83 -34.30
C GLU A 223 -19.44 0.63 -33.79
N GLN A 224 -19.29 -0.53 -34.43
CA GLN A 224 -20.00 -1.73 -34.04
C GLN A 224 -19.60 -2.15 -32.62
N ARG A 225 -18.29 -2.13 -32.33
CA ARG A 225 -17.72 -2.50 -31.03
C ARG A 225 -18.24 -1.60 -29.90
N ILE A 226 -18.18 -0.28 -30.08
CA ILE A 226 -18.61 0.65 -29.01
C ILE A 226 -20.11 0.54 -28.76
N THR A 227 -20.90 0.32 -29.81
CA THR A 227 -22.35 0.19 -29.72
C THR A 227 -22.74 -1.05 -28.94
N GLN A 228 -22.23 -2.22 -29.31
CA GLN A 228 -22.55 -3.48 -28.65
C GLN A 228 -22.17 -3.44 -27.17
N ARG A 229 -20.96 -2.98 -26.85
CA ARG A 229 -20.48 -2.94 -25.46
C ARG A 229 -21.26 -1.95 -24.61
N THR A 230 -21.46 -0.73 -25.10
CA THR A 230 -22.16 0.31 -24.32
C THR A 230 -23.63 -0.03 -24.11
N GLN A 231 -24.30 -0.64 -25.09
CA GLN A 231 -25.69 -1.08 -24.94
C GLN A 231 -25.82 -2.19 -23.89
N PHE A 232 -24.92 -3.16 -23.90
CA PHE A 232 -24.86 -4.19 -22.87
C PHE A 232 -24.64 -3.58 -21.48
N ASP A 233 -23.69 -2.67 -21.34
CA ASP A 233 -23.43 -1.98 -20.06
C ASP A 233 -24.66 -1.18 -19.58
N ILE A 234 -25.40 -0.52 -20.48
CA ILE A 234 -26.65 0.19 -20.17
C ILE A 234 -27.75 -0.78 -19.70
N GLU A 235 -27.92 -1.92 -20.37
CA GLU A 235 -28.90 -2.94 -19.97
C GLU A 235 -28.61 -3.45 -18.55
N MET A 236 -27.34 -3.76 -18.28
CA MET A 236 -26.89 -4.20 -16.95
C MET A 236 -27.13 -3.13 -15.87
N MET A 237 -26.79 -1.86 -16.16
CA MET A 237 -27.05 -0.75 -15.24
C MET A 237 -28.55 -0.54 -14.98
N ASN A 238 -29.41 -0.74 -15.98
CA ASN A 238 -30.85 -0.55 -15.83
C ASN A 238 -31.52 -1.68 -15.01
N GLU A 239 -31.11 -2.93 -15.25
CA GLU A 239 -31.68 -4.11 -14.56
C GLU A 239 -31.10 -4.31 -13.17
N LEU A 240 -29.77 -4.27 -13.03
CA LEU A 240 -29.08 -4.61 -11.78
C LEU A 240 -28.63 -3.39 -10.97
N GLY A 241 -28.64 -2.18 -11.55
CA GLY A 241 -28.05 -0.99 -10.92
C GLY A 241 -26.53 -0.94 -10.97
N TYR A 242 -25.87 -1.89 -11.65
CA TYR A 242 -24.43 -1.91 -11.85
C TYR A 242 -24.03 -2.68 -13.12
N CYS A 243 -22.81 -2.45 -13.61
CA CYS A 243 -22.19 -3.23 -14.69
C CYS A 243 -20.71 -3.51 -14.39
N SER A 244 -20.10 -4.43 -15.14
CA SER A 244 -18.66 -4.68 -15.02
C SER A 244 -17.88 -3.52 -15.63
N GLY A 245 -16.93 -2.95 -14.88
CA GLY A 245 -16.20 -1.78 -15.34
C GLY A 245 -17.00 -0.47 -15.22
N ILE A 246 -17.98 -0.41 -14.31
CA ILE A 246 -18.82 0.77 -14.05
C ILE A 246 -18.00 2.03 -13.76
N GLU A 247 -16.77 1.89 -13.27
CA GLU A 247 -15.85 3.02 -13.06
C GLU A 247 -15.59 3.81 -14.34
N ASN A 248 -15.71 3.22 -15.53
CA ASN A 248 -15.55 3.93 -16.80
C ASN A 248 -16.67 4.96 -17.08
N TYR A 249 -17.76 4.91 -16.33
CA TYR A 249 -18.86 5.87 -16.37
C TYR A 249 -18.84 6.85 -15.18
N SER A 250 -17.74 6.88 -14.41
CA SER A 250 -17.65 7.62 -13.14
C SER A 250 -17.95 9.11 -13.28
N ARG A 251 -17.63 9.75 -14.41
CA ARG A 251 -18.04 11.14 -14.68
C ARG A 251 -19.54 11.35 -14.54
N TYR A 252 -20.33 10.50 -15.19
CA TYR A 252 -21.78 10.61 -15.18
C TYR A 252 -22.37 10.27 -13.83
N LEU A 253 -21.81 9.24 -13.17
CA LEU A 253 -22.24 8.80 -11.86
C LEU A 253 -21.91 9.82 -10.77
N SER A 254 -20.77 10.50 -10.85
CA SER A 254 -20.38 11.57 -9.90
C SER A 254 -21.00 12.92 -10.23
N GLY A 255 -21.57 13.12 -11.42
CA GLY A 255 -22.13 14.41 -11.84
C GLY A 255 -21.09 15.50 -12.10
N ARG A 256 -19.81 15.13 -12.20
CA ARG A 256 -18.69 16.01 -12.54
C ARG A 256 -18.76 16.46 -14.01
N ASN A 257 -18.13 17.59 -14.32
CA ASN A 257 -18.07 18.11 -15.68
C ASN A 257 -17.06 17.31 -16.54
N GLU A 258 -17.16 17.47 -17.87
CA GLU A 258 -16.16 16.91 -18.78
C GLU A 258 -14.75 17.42 -18.45
N GLY A 259 -13.79 16.51 -18.42
CA GLY A 259 -12.40 16.81 -18.08
C GLY A 259 -12.11 16.91 -16.58
N GLU A 260 -13.11 16.93 -15.69
CA GLU A 260 -12.89 16.86 -14.24
C GLU A 260 -12.61 15.41 -13.79
N PRO A 261 -11.71 15.19 -12.82
CA PRO A 261 -11.46 13.87 -12.28
C PRO A 261 -12.65 13.39 -11.42
N PRO A 262 -12.81 12.07 -11.24
CA PRO A 262 -13.69 11.55 -10.19
C PRO A 262 -13.24 12.04 -8.81
N PRO A 263 -14.15 12.05 -7.83
CA PRO A 263 -13.79 12.22 -6.42
C PRO A 263 -12.67 11.26 -6.03
N THR A 264 -11.79 11.66 -5.13
CA THR A 264 -10.63 10.89 -4.67
C THR A 264 -10.59 10.85 -3.16
N LEU A 265 -9.58 10.22 -2.55
CA LEU A 265 -9.45 10.23 -1.09
C LEU A 265 -9.30 11.67 -0.53
N PHE A 266 -8.79 12.60 -1.34
CA PHE A 266 -8.69 14.02 -0.96
C PHE A 266 -10.05 14.68 -0.75
N ASP A 267 -11.09 14.25 -1.47
CA ASP A 267 -12.44 14.77 -1.30
C ASP A 267 -13.11 14.25 -0.01
N TYR A 268 -12.63 13.13 0.55
CA TYR A 268 -13.06 12.62 1.86
C TYR A 268 -12.28 13.26 3.02
N MET A 269 -11.11 13.83 2.73
CA MET A 269 -10.21 14.37 3.76
C MET A 269 -10.73 15.73 4.26
N PRO A 270 -10.72 15.99 5.59
CA PRO A 270 -11.05 17.31 6.12
C PRO A 270 -10.14 18.41 5.56
N SER A 271 -10.70 19.60 5.33
CA SER A 271 -9.99 20.73 4.71
C SER A 271 -8.83 21.29 5.54
N ASP A 272 -8.83 21.05 6.85
CA ASP A 272 -7.79 21.44 7.80
C ASP A 272 -6.81 20.29 8.13
N ALA A 273 -6.84 19.20 7.37
CA ALA A 273 -5.91 18.10 7.54
C ALA A 273 -4.47 18.49 7.15
N ILE A 274 -3.49 17.78 7.72
CA ILE A 274 -2.08 17.88 7.32
C ILE A 274 -1.75 16.72 6.38
N LEU A 275 -1.09 17.03 5.27
CA LEU A 275 -0.51 16.07 4.36
C LEU A 275 0.98 15.91 4.65
N ILE A 276 1.44 14.67 4.83
CA ILE A 276 2.86 14.34 4.90
C ILE A 276 3.17 13.47 3.70
N ILE A 277 4.19 13.85 2.93
CA ILE A 277 4.65 13.08 1.78
C ILE A 277 6.01 12.51 2.12
N ASP A 278 6.06 11.21 2.38
CA ASP A 278 7.29 10.49 2.65
C ASP A 278 8.03 10.19 1.35
N GLU A 279 9.36 10.16 1.45
CA GLU A 279 10.29 10.06 0.33
C GLU A 279 9.86 10.95 -0.86
N SER A 280 9.59 12.23 -0.57
CA SER A 280 8.93 13.17 -1.49
C SER A 280 9.56 13.25 -2.88
N HIS A 281 10.87 13.10 -2.95
CA HIS A 281 11.64 13.13 -4.18
C HIS A 281 11.32 11.97 -5.15
N VAL A 282 10.67 10.90 -4.67
CA VAL A 282 10.07 9.82 -5.46
C VAL A 282 8.56 10.01 -5.59
N THR A 283 7.88 10.27 -4.47
CA THR A 283 6.41 10.29 -4.41
C THR A 283 5.81 11.43 -5.24
N VAL A 284 6.41 12.62 -5.24
CA VAL A 284 5.95 13.78 -6.02
C VAL A 284 6.03 13.51 -7.54
N PRO A 285 7.18 13.06 -8.11
CA PRO A 285 7.24 12.67 -9.52
C PRO A 285 6.28 11.53 -9.88
N GLN A 286 6.07 10.56 -8.97
CA GLN A 286 5.17 9.44 -9.19
C GLN A 286 3.72 9.91 -9.34
N ILE A 287 3.24 10.81 -8.47
CA ILE A 287 1.93 11.45 -8.59
C ILE A 287 1.75 12.09 -9.97
N GLY A 288 2.74 12.86 -10.44
CA GLY A 288 2.71 13.48 -11.76
C GLY A 288 2.76 12.49 -12.94
N GLY A 289 3.30 11.29 -12.72
CA GLY A 289 3.39 10.23 -13.73
C GLY A 289 2.10 9.42 -13.92
N MET A 290 1.27 9.27 -12.87
CA MET A 290 0.10 8.39 -12.88
C MET A 290 -0.92 8.76 -13.98
N TYR A 291 -1.25 10.05 -14.12
CA TYR A 291 -2.19 10.52 -15.14
C TYR A 291 -1.71 10.22 -16.57
N ARG A 292 -0.43 10.43 -16.86
CA ARG A 292 0.09 10.27 -18.23
C ARG A 292 0.01 8.81 -18.69
N GLY A 293 0.35 7.88 -17.80
CA GLY A 293 0.26 6.44 -18.08
C GLY A 293 -1.19 5.99 -18.29
N ASP A 294 -2.11 6.43 -17.42
CA ASP A 294 -3.53 6.09 -17.55
C ASP A 294 -4.15 6.66 -18.83
N ARG A 295 -3.86 7.94 -19.13
CA ARG A 295 -4.36 8.64 -20.31
C ARG A 295 -3.93 7.96 -21.60
N SER A 296 -2.64 7.66 -21.76
CA SER A 296 -2.11 7.03 -22.98
C SER A 296 -2.77 5.68 -23.25
N ARG A 297 -2.97 4.85 -22.21
CA ARG A 297 -3.65 3.55 -22.32
C ARG A 297 -5.11 3.71 -22.76
N LYS A 298 -5.84 4.65 -22.14
CA LYS A 298 -7.27 4.84 -22.40
C LYS A 298 -7.56 5.53 -23.72
N GLU A 299 -6.67 6.42 -24.18
CA GLU A 299 -6.81 7.03 -25.51
C GLU A 299 -6.84 5.97 -26.60
N THR A 300 -5.99 4.95 -26.52
CA THR A 300 -6.03 3.81 -27.43
C THR A 300 -7.36 3.05 -27.35
N LEU A 301 -7.89 2.77 -26.15
CA LEU A 301 -9.19 2.11 -26.00
C LEU A 301 -10.34 2.93 -26.63
N VAL A 302 -10.32 4.25 -26.46
CA VAL A 302 -11.32 5.16 -27.02
C VAL A 302 -11.19 5.27 -28.54
N GLU A 303 -9.97 5.39 -29.06
CA GLU A 303 -9.69 5.50 -30.48
C GLU A 303 -10.17 4.27 -31.26
N TYR A 304 -10.01 3.09 -30.67
CA TYR A 304 -10.42 1.81 -31.26
C TYR A 304 -11.81 1.33 -30.76
N GLY A 305 -12.64 2.21 -30.21
CA GLY A 305 -14.05 1.90 -29.94
C GLY A 305 -14.32 0.87 -28.83
N PHE A 306 -13.37 0.63 -27.92
CA PHE A 306 -13.58 -0.22 -26.74
C PHE A 306 -14.27 0.53 -25.60
N ARG A 307 -14.10 1.85 -25.51
CA ARG A 307 -14.68 2.72 -24.48
C ARG A 307 -15.14 4.07 -25.06
N LEU A 308 -16.11 4.70 -24.40
CA LEU A 308 -16.55 6.05 -24.72
C LEU A 308 -15.49 7.09 -24.32
N PRO A 309 -15.48 8.30 -24.93
CA PRO A 309 -14.58 9.38 -24.54
C PRO A 309 -14.64 9.72 -23.04
N SER A 310 -15.82 9.67 -22.42
CA SER A 310 -16.03 9.82 -20.98
C SER A 310 -15.18 8.90 -20.10
N ALA A 311 -14.74 7.74 -20.60
CA ALA A 311 -13.86 6.85 -19.86
C ALA A 311 -12.48 7.46 -19.56
N LEU A 312 -12.07 8.47 -20.34
CA LEU A 312 -10.85 9.25 -20.10
C LEU A 312 -10.96 10.17 -18.88
N ASP A 313 -12.18 10.49 -18.46
CA ASP A 313 -12.44 11.30 -17.27
C ASP A 313 -12.41 10.42 -16.00
N ASN A 314 -12.52 9.10 -16.12
CA ASN A 314 -12.21 8.17 -15.03
C ASN A 314 -10.69 8.03 -14.84
N ARG A 315 -10.02 9.01 -14.25
CA ARG A 315 -8.55 9.07 -14.22
C ARG A 315 -8.04 9.45 -12.84
N PRO A 316 -6.76 9.19 -12.51
CA PRO A 316 -6.16 9.84 -11.37
C PRO A 316 -6.06 11.36 -11.56
N LEU A 317 -5.82 12.07 -10.47
CA LEU A 317 -5.57 13.52 -10.50
C LEU A 317 -4.37 13.84 -11.40
N ARG A 318 -4.47 14.95 -12.13
CA ARG A 318 -3.30 15.64 -12.69
C ARG A 318 -2.50 16.26 -11.56
N PHE A 319 -1.24 16.55 -11.81
CA PHE A 319 -0.37 17.12 -10.79
C PHE A 319 -0.89 18.48 -10.28
N GLU A 320 -1.38 19.32 -11.20
CA GLU A 320 -1.93 20.64 -10.86
C GLU A 320 -3.25 20.55 -10.08
N GLU A 321 -4.01 19.47 -10.27
CA GLU A 321 -5.24 19.20 -9.50
C GLU A 321 -4.88 18.72 -8.10
N PHE A 322 -3.89 17.83 -7.98
CA PHE A 322 -3.33 17.44 -6.69
C PHE A 322 -2.80 18.65 -5.92
N GLU A 323 -2.03 19.54 -6.55
CA GLU A 323 -1.51 20.75 -5.90
C GLU A 323 -2.62 21.66 -5.35
N ARG A 324 -3.76 21.74 -6.04
CA ARG A 324 -4.90 22.53 -5.61
C ARG A 324 -5.65 21.90 -4.43
N LEU A 325 -5.69 20.57 -4.37
CA LEU A 325 -6.40 19.81 -3.32
C LEU A 325 -5.52 19.51 -2.11
N ALA A 326 -4.20 19.51 -2.28
CA ALA A 326 -3.25 19.28 -1.22
C ALA A 326 -3.38 20.39 -0.15
N PRO A 327 -3.65 20.04 1.12
CA PRO A 327 -3.73 21.01 2.20
C PRO A 327 -2.30 21.41 2.62
N GLN A 328 -2.13 21.92 3.84
CA GLN A 328 -0.79 22.13 4.39
C GLN A 328 0.03 20.84 4.29
N THR A 329 1.15 20.92 3.56
CA THR A 329 1.93 19.76 3.15
C THR A 329 3.35 19.82 3.71
N ILE A 330 3.79 18.72 4.33
CA ILE A 330 5.16 18.52 4.80
C ILE A 330 5.82 17.49 3.88
N TYR A 331 6.86 17.91 3.17
CA TYR A 331 7.68 17.02 2.35
C TYR A 331 8.82 16.44 3.18
N VAL A 332 8.86 15.12 3.31
CA VAL A 332 9.91 14.41 4.06
C VAL A 332 10.83 13.73 3.06
N SER A 333 12.10 14.12 3.03
CA SER A 333 13.11 13.54 2.14
C SER A 333 14.52 13.91 2.61
N ALA A 334 15.43 12.94 2.57
CA ALA A 334 16.86 13.20 2.76
C ALA A 334 17.50 13.95 1.56
N THR A 335 16.84 13.92 0.41
CA THR A 335 17.30 14.49 -0.87
C THR A 335 16.13 15.12 -1.63
N PRO A 336 15.56 16.25 -1.15
CA PRO A 336 14.37 16.84 -1.75
C PRO A 336 14.54 17.12 -3.26
N GLY A 337 13.45 16.94 -4.01
CA GLY A 337 13.39 17.26 -5.43
C GLY A 337 13.33 18.76 -5.69
N PRO A 338 13.38 19.19 -6.97
CA PRO A 338 13.33 20.61 -7.32
C PRO A 338 12.00 21.25 -6.91
N TYR A 339 10.90 20.52 -7.07
CA TYR A 339 9.55 21.00 -6.76
C TYR A 339 9.41 21.32 -5.27
N GLU A 340 9.88 20.43 -4.40
CA GLU A 340 9.78 20.61 -2.95
C GLU A 340 10.64 21.79 -2.47
N LEU A 341 11.84 21.95 -3.03
CA LEU A 341 12.72 23.08 -2.74
C LEU A 341 12.10 24.41 -3.18
N GLU A 342 11.50 24.45 -4.38
CA GLU A 342 10.83 25.63 -4.90
C GLU A 342 9.62 26.01 -4.04
N LYS A 343 8.77 25.03 -3.71
CA LYS A 343 7.55 25.27 -2.91
C LYS A 343 7.83 25.62 -1.45
N SER A 344 8.86 25.03 -0.86
CA SER A 344 9.21 25.28 0.55
C SER A 344 10.00 26.57 0.72
N GLY A 345 10.66 27.07 -0.35
CA GLY A 345 11.44 28.31 -0.31
C GLY A 345 12.48 28.29 0.81
N SER A 346 12.32 29.19 1.79
CA SER A 346 13.21 29.30 2.96
C SER A 346 12.79 28.44 4.17
N GLU A 347 11.63 27.79 4.14
CA GLU A 347 11.06 27.01 5.26
C GLU A 347 11.59 25.56 5.29
N ILE A 348 12.88 25.39 5.09
CA ILE A 348 13.52 24.06 5.09
C ILE A 348 14.02 23.75 6.51
N VAL A 349 13.51 22.65 7.07
CA VAL A 349 13.93 22.15 8.39
C VAL A 349 15.00 21.07 8.23
N ASP A 350 16.25 21.41 8.58
CA ASP A 350 17.41 20.52 8.46
C ASP A 350 17.57 19.61 9.70
N GLN A 351 17.03 18.38 9.62
CA GLN A 351 17.13 17.35 10.68
C GLN A 351 18.17 16.26 10.32
N VAL A 352 19.42 16.48 10.73
CA VAL A 352 20.55 15.58 10.41
C VAL A 352 21.11 14.81 11.61
N VAL A 353 20.83 15.26 12.84
CA VAL A 353 21.34 14.64 14.06
C VAL A 353 20.51 13.40 14.38
N ARG A 354 21.17 12.25 14.56
CA ARG A 354 20.53 10.99 14.93
C ARG A 354 20.48 10.85 16.45
N PRO A 355 19.39 10.32 17.04
CA PRO A 355 19.30 10.11 18.49
C PRO A 355 20.41 9.24 19.07
N THR A 356 20.93 8.28 18.30
CA THR A 356 22.03 7.38 18.70
C THR A 356 23.42 7.99 18.55
N GLY A 357 23.54 9.22 18.06
CA GLY A 357 24.81 9.87 17.73
C GLY A 357 25.52 9.29 16.49
N LEU A 358 24.89 8.39 15.74
CA LEU A 358 25.49 7.83 14.51
C LEU A 358 25.78 8.92 13.46
N LEU A 359 26.95 8.78 12.82
CA LEU A 359 27.48 9.75 11.87
C LEU A 359 27.22 9.30 10.43
N ASP A 360 27.09 10.26 9.52
CA ASP A 360 27.19 10.00 8.07
C ASP A 360 28.55 9.38 7.75
N PRO A 361 28.63 8.40 6.82
CA PRO A 361 29.81 7.58 6.63
C PRO A 361 30.99 8.37 6.04
N GLN A 362 32.20 7.86 6.26
CA GLN A 362 33.39 8.39 5.59
C GLN A 362 33.39 8.01 4.11
N ILE A 363 33.76 8.94 3.23
CA ILE A 363 33.83 8.70 1.78
C ILE A 363 35.30 8.59 1.34
N GLU A 364 35.61 7.55 0.56
CA GLU A 364 36.88 7.42 -0.16
C GLU A 364 36.63 7.29 -1.66
N ILE A 365 37.49 7.92 -2.46
CA ILE A 365 37.50 7.77 -3.92
C ILE A 365 38.71 6.91 -4.30
N ARG A 366 38.47 5.88 -5.11
CA ARG A 366 39.52 4.96 -5.59
C ARG A 366 39.45 4.80 -7.13
N PRO A 367 40.56 4.50 -7.82
CA PRO A 367 40.56 4.35 -9.29
C PRO A 367 39.69 3.18 -9.77
N VAL A 368 39.08 3.32 -10.96
CA VAL A 368 38.23 2.27 -11.57
C VAL A 368 39.06 1.05 -11.95
N SER A 369 40.32 1.25 -12.33
CA SER A 369 41.22 0.19 -12.81
C SER A 369 41.45 -0.95 -11.82
N ILE A 370 41.26 -0.73 -10.53
CA ILE A 370 41.45 -1.74 -9.46
C ILE A 370 40.14 -2.12 -8.76
N GLN A 371 38.98 -1.66 -9.25
CA GLN A 371 37.74 -1.66 -8.47
C GLN A 371 37.28 -3.05 -8.02
N VAL A 372 37.47 -4.08 -8.86
CA VAL A 372 37.05 -5.45 -8.55
C VAL A 372 37.96 -6.11 -7.51
N ASP A 373 39.28 -6.03 -7.72
CA ASP A 373 40.28 -6.62 -6.81
C ASP A 373 40.27 -5.93 -5.44
N ASP A 374 40.13 -4.60 -5.43
CA ASP A 374 40.04 -3.79 -4.23
C ASP A 374 38.75 -4.09 -3.46
N LEU A 375 37.61 -4.19 -4.15
CA LEU A 375 36.33 -4.59 -3.57
C LEU A 375 36.41 -5.98 -2.95
N LEU A 376 37.04 -6.96 -3.62
CA LEU A 376 37.22 -8.31 -3.09
C LEU A 376 37.99 -8.27 -1.76
N SER A 377 39.06 -7.49 -1.69
CA SER A 377 39.84 -7.30 -0.46
C SER A 377 39.01 -6.66 0.66
N GLU A 378 38.29 -5.57 0.38
CA GLU A 378 37.43 -4.91 1.36
C GLU A 378 36.29 -5.82 1.82
N ALA A 379 35.68 -6.58 0.91
CA ALA A 379 34.64 -7.56 1.24
C ALA A 379 35.14 -8.63 2.20
N ARG A 380 36.33 -9.20 1.97
CA ARG A 380 36.96 -10.16 2.91
C ARG A 380 37.17 -9.55 4.28
N GLN A 381 37.73 -8.34 4.35
CA GLN A 381 37.97 -7.66 5.62
C GLN A 381 36.69 -7.37 6.41
N ARG A 382 35.56 -7.17 5.73
CA ARG A 382 34.25 -6.96 6.36
C ARG A 382 33.61 -8.26 6.79
N ALA A 383 33.71 -9.32 5.99
CA ALA A 383 33.29 -10.66 6.35
C ALA A 383 34.02 -11.16 7.62
N ASP A 384 35.33 -10.93 7.73
CA ASP A 384 36.14 -11.29 8.92
C ASP A 384 35.66 -10.60 10.21
N LYS A 385 35.02 -9.43 10.07
CA LYS A 385 34.45 -8.65 11.18
C LYS A 385 32.96 -8.93 11.42
N ASN A 386 32.37 -9.86 10.66
CA ASN A 386 30.93 -10.12 10.62
C ASN A 386 30.10 -8.86 10.30
N GLU A 387 30.62 -8.01 9.41
CA GLU A 387 29.92 -6.85 8.84
C GLU A 387 29.45 -7.18 7.41
N ARG A 388 28.52 -6.37 6.87
CA ARG A 388 27.96 -6.57 5.52
C ARG A 388 28.40 -5.48 4.55
N VAL A 389 28.42 -5.84 3.26
CA VAL A 389 28.78 -4.93 2.16
C VAL A 389 27.63 -4.82 1.17
N LEU A 390 27.28 -3.59 0.79
CA LEU A 390 26.40 -3.31 -0.34
C LEU A 390 27.22 -2.80 -1.51
N VAL A 391 27.00 -3.35 -2.70
CA VAL A 391 27.67 -2.95 -3.93
C VAL A 391 26.64 -2.48 -4.93
N THR A 392 26.87 -1.34 -5.57
CA THR A 392 26.01 -0.85 -6.65
C THR A 392 26.75 -0.83 -7.99
N THR A 393 26.16 -1.50 -8.99
CA THR A 393 26.63 -1.55 -10.38
C THR A 393 25.68 -0.75 -11.29
N LEU A 394 26.01 -0.66 -12.59
CA LEU A 394 25.19 0.06 -13.57
C LEU A 394 24.22 -0.84 -14.36
N THR A 395 24.51 -2.14 -14.46
CA THR A 395 23.75 -3.06 -15.31
C THR A 395 23.49 -4.41 -14.62
N LYS A 396 22.42 -5.11 -15.02
CA LYS A 396 22.07 -6.45 -14.52
C LYS A 396 23.22 -7.43 -14.75
N LYS A 397 23.71 -7.44 -15.99
CA LYS A 397 24.82 -8.28 -16.38
C LYS A 397 26.06 -8.06 -15.52
N MET A 398 26.44 -6.81 -15.23
CA MET A 398 27.57 -6.55 -14.32
C MET A 398 27.30 -6.99 -12.88
N ALA A 399 26.05 -6.92 -12.40
CA ALA A 399 25.71 -7.41 -11.08
C ALA A 399 25.83 -8.95 -10.99
N GLU A 400 25.37 -9.65 -12.03
CA GLU A 400 25.50 -11.11 -12.18
C GLU A 400 26.97 -11.51 -12.32
N ASP A 401 27.69 -10.95 -13.30
CA ASP A 401 29.11 -11.24 -13.57
C ASP A 401 30.00 -10.98 -12.32
N LEU A 402 29.74 -9.90 -11.58
CA LEU A 402 30.48 -9.58 -10.35
C LEU A 402 30.15 -10.55 -9.21
N THR A 403 28.89 -10.98 -9.12
CA THR A 403 28.47 -11.96 -8.11
C THR A 403 29.16 -13.29 -8.37
N ASP A 404 29.17 -13.77 -9.61
CA ASP A 404 29.84 -15.01 -9.99
C ASP A 404 31.34 -14.93 -9.68
N TYR A 405 32.00 -13.81 -10.05
CA TYR A 405 33.41 -13.60 -9.76
C TYR A 405 33.72 -13.62 -8.25
N LEU A 406 32.91 -12.94 -7.42
CA LEU A 406 33.12 -12.91 -5.97
C LEU A 406 32.89 -14.29 -5.34
N ASP A 407 31.89 -15.04 -5.80
CA ASP A 407 31.58 -16.39 -5.33
C ASP A 407 32.72 -17.38 -5.68
N GLU A 408 33.25 -17.33 -6.90
CA GLU A 408 34.42 -18.11 -7.33
C GLU A 408 35.66 -17.84 -6.47
N HIS A 409 35.77 -16.64 -5.91
CA HIS A 409 36.86 -16.23 -5.02
C HIS A 409 36.53 -16.42 -3.52
N GLY A 410 35.47 -17.16 -3.20
CA GLY A 410 35.12 -17.60 -1.86
C GLY A 410 34.39 -16.58 -0.99
N ILE A 411 33.81 -15.52 -1.59
CA ILE A 411 32.93 -14.59 -0.88
C ILE A 411 31.50 -15.10 -0.95
N ARG A 412 30.79 -15.10 0.18
CA ARG A 412 29.35 -15.40 0.20
C ARG A 412 28.58 -14.18 -0.32
N VAL A 413 28.04 -14.26 -1.52
CA VAL A 413 27.44 -13.13 -2.24
C VAL A 413 26.11 -13.50 -2.88
N ARG A 414 25.22 -12.51 -3.00
CA ARG A 414 23.98 -12.58 -3.81
C ARG A 414 23.82 -11.29 -4.60
N TYR A 415 23.04 -11.33 -5.69
CA TYR A 415 22.64 -10.13 -6.42
C TYR A 415 21.18 -9.74 -6.16
N LEU A 416 20.85 -8.48 -6.43
CA LEU A 416 19.49 -7.95 -6.40
C LEU A 416 19.21 -7.00 -7.59
N HIS A 417 18.27 -7.38 -8.44
CA HIS A 417 17.82 -6.58 -9.60
C HIS A 417 16.30 -6.65 -9.82
N SER A 418 15.81 -6.00 -10.89
CA SER A 418 14.37 -5.81 -11.13
C SER A 418 13.57 -7.08 -11.39
N ASP A 419 14.21 -8.17 -11.82
CA ASP A 419 13.51 -9.39 -12.24
C ASP A 419 13.34 -10.38 -11.06
N ILE A 420 13.84 -10.02 -9.88
CA ILE A 420 13.62 -10.77 -8.65
C ILE A 420 12.29 -10.33 -8.06
N ASP A 421 11.43 -11.30 -7.77
CA ASP A 421 10.12 -11.08 -7.19
C ASP A 421 10.22 -10.43 -5.80
N THR A 422 9.21 -9.64 -5.42
CA THR A 422 9.20 -8.90 -4.15
C THR A 422 9.43 -9.80 -2.93
N VAL A 423 8.88 -11.01 -2.95
CA VAL A 423 9.00 -11.99 -1.85
C VAL A 423 10.44 -12.49 -1.73
N GLU A 424 11.03 -12.93 -2.85
CA GLU A 424 12.40 -13.41 -2.91
C GLU A 424 13.38 -12.30 -2.49
N ARG A 425 13.09 -11.05 -2.86
CA ARG A 425 13.84 -9.87 -2.43
C ARG A 425 13.84 -9.71 -0.90
N VAL A 426 12.70 -9.86 -0.24
CA VAL A 426 12.61 -9.80 1.23
C VAL A 426 13.43 -10.92 1.87
N GLU A 427 13.41 -12.13 1.30
CA GLU A 427 14.22 -13.26 1.75
C GLU A 427 15.72 -12.97 1.62
N ILE A 428 16.18 -12.46 0.47
CA ILE A 428 17.58 -12.09 0.25
C ILE A 428 18.06 -11.04 1.27
N ILE A 429 17.25 -10.03 1.54
CA ILE A 429 17.58 -8.99 2.53
C ILE A 429 17.69 -9.57 3.93
N ARG A 430 16.75 -10.44 4.30
CA ARG A 430 16.74 -11.12 5.59
C ARG A 430 17.98 -12.00 5.76
N ASP A 431 18.34 -12.75 4.73
CA ASP A 431 19.51 -13.64 4.73
C ASP A 431 20.83 -12.87 4.83
N LEU A 432 20.91 -11.68 4.22
CA LEU A 432 22.03 -10.75 4.43
C LEU A 432 22.14 -10.33 5.91
N ARG A 433 21.01 -9.98 6.54
CA ARG A 433 20.98 -9.60 7.97
C ARG A 433 21.37 -10.76 8.89
N LEU A 434 20.89 -11.97 8.59
CA LEU A 434 21.23 -13.19 9.32
C LEU A 434 22.70 -13.59 9.14
N GLY A 435 23.36 -13.09 8.09
CA GLY A 435 24.74 -13.44 7.78
C GLY A 435 24.89 -14.78 7.07
N GLU A 436 23.85 -15.23 6.37
CA GLU A 436 23.94 -16.35 5.43
C GLU A 436 24.93 -16.00 4.31
N PHE A 437 24.96 -14.73 3.92
CA PHE A 437 25.96 -14.15 3.02
C PHE A 437 26.40 -12.76 3.48
N ASP A 438 27.51 -12.27 2.94
CA ASP A 438 28.21 -11.07 3.42
C ASP A 438 28.07 -9.87 2.47
N VAL A 439 27.88 -10.13 1.17
CA VAL A 439 27.88 -9.10 0.12
C VAL A 439 26.59 -9.16 -0.70
N LEU A 440 25.93 -8.01 -0.88
CA LEU A 440 24.79 -7.86 -1.78
C LEU A 440 25.15 -6.92 -2.93
N VAL A 441 25.07 -7.43 -4.17
CA VAL A 441 25.35 -6.67 -5.39
C VAL A 441 24.03 -6.27 -6.05
N GLY A 442 23.77 -4.98 -6.23
CA GLY A 442 22.55 -4.53 -6.92
C GLY A 442 22.79 -3.39 -7.88
N ILE A 443 21.74 -3.00 -8.60
CA ILE A 443 21.78 -1.83 -9.49
C ILE A 443 21.24 -0.61 -8.77
N ASN A 444 20.02 -0.75 -8.25
CA ASN A 444 19.29 0.31 -7.57
C ASN A 444 18.79 -0.19 -6.22
N LEU A 445 19.69 -0.20 -5.24
CA LEU A 445 19.40 -0.53 -3.84
C LEU A 445 18.68 0.62 -3.10
N LEU A 446 18.16 1.61 -3.83
CA LEU A 446 17.51 2.80 -3.25
C LEU A 446 16.03 2.57 -2.94
N ARG A 447 15.38 1.62 -3.63
CA ARG A 447 13.90 1.53 -3.66
C ARG A 447 13.24 1.07 -2.36
N GLU A 448 13.95 0.43 -1.45
CA GLU A 448 13.34 -0.52 -0.51
C GLU A 448 13.33 -0.11 0.95
N GLY A 449 13.72 1.12 1.30
CA GLY A 449 13.81 1.47 2.73
C GLY A 449 14.74 0.52 3.52
N LEU A 450 15.72 -0.10 2.82
CA LEU A 450 16.69 -1.05 3.39
C LEU A 450 17.35 -0.45 4.63
N ASP A 451 16.90 -0.92 5.79
CA ASP A 451 17.42 -0.60 7.11
C ASP A 451 18.23 -1.81 7.60
N ILE A 452 19.53 -1.77 7.32
CA ILE A 452 20.46 -2.87 7.63
C ILE A 452 21.63 -2.29 8.45
N PRO A 453 21.52 -2.24 9.79
CA PRO A 453 22.59 -1.76 10.67
C PRO A 453 23.88 -2.57 10.54
N GLU A 454 23.79 -3.80 10.06
CA GLU A 454 24.93 -4.70 9.84
C GLU A 454 25.83 -4.27 8.67
N VAL A 455 25.35 -3.37 7.78
CA VAL A 455 26.14 -2.84 6.64
C VAL A 455 27.10 -1.76 7.12
N SER A 456 28.40 -2.03 7.03
CA SER A 456 29.46 -1.05 7.35
C SER A 456 30.16 -0.50 6.12
N LEU A 457 29.98 -1.11 4.94
CA LEU A 457 30.59 -0.67 3.69
C LEU A 457 29.57 -0.59 2.56
N VAL A 458 29.58 0.53 1.85
CA VAL A 458 28.90 0.69 0.56
C VAL A 458 29.95 0.95 -0.52
N ALA A 459 29.97 0.12 -1.56
CA ALA A 459 30.81 0.28 -2.73
C ALA A 459 29.98 0.72 -3.94
N ILE A 460 30.39 1.82 -4.58
CA ILE A 460 29.74 2.37 -5.78
C ILE A 460 30.72 2.21 -6.93
N LEU A 461 30.50 1.20 -7.78
CA LEU A 461 31.30 0.98 -8.98
C LEU A 461 30.94 2.02 -10.04
N ASP A 462 31.93 2.41 -10.86
CA ASP A 462 31.74 3.36 -11.96
C ASP A 462 31.00 4.65 -11.50
N ALA A 463 31.44 5.23 -10.38
CA ALA A 463 30.80 6.37 -9.73
C ALA A 463 30.81 7.65 -10.59
N ASP A 464 31.72 7.72 -11.57
CA ASP A 464 31.87 8.84 -12.50
C ASP A 464 31.00 8.73 -13.76
N LYS A 465 30.23 7.66 -13.92
CA LYS A 465 29.30 7.51 -15.04
C LYS A 465 27.98 8.21 -14.73
N GLU A 466 27.88 9.47 -15.15
CA GLU A 466 26.67 10.25 -14.97
C GLU A 466 25.43 9.58 -15.57
N GLY A 467 24.29 9.76 -14.90
CA GLY A 467 23.02 9.15 -15.23
C GLY A 467 22.13 9.07 -14.00
N PHE A 468 20.96 8.45 -14.13
CA PHE A 468 20.01 8.33 -13.02
C PHE A 468 20.66 7.71 -11.77
N LEU A 469 21.36 6.58 -11.93
CA LEU A 469 21.96 5.81 -10.83
C LEU A 469 23.17 6.50 -10.16
N ARG A 470 23.73 7.54 -10.77
CA ARG A 470 24.88 8.31 -10.26
C ARG A 470 24.57 9.80 -10.16
N SER A 471 23.28 10.15 -10.10
CA SER A 471 22.84 11.50 -9.81
C SER A 471 23.21 11.87 -8.36
N GLU A 472 23.30 13.17 -8.09
CA GLU A 472 23.49 13.73 -6.74
C GLU A 472 22.62 13.03 -5.69
N ARG A 473 21.32 12.86 -5.98
CA ARG A 473 20.36 12.21 -5.07
C ARG A 473 20.67 10.74 -4.87
N SER A 474 20.87 9.99 -5.96
CA SER A 474 21.17 8.56 -5.90
C SER A 474 22.46 8.26 -5.15
N LEU A 475 23.49 9.09 -5.32
CA LEU A 475 24.74 8.96 -4.57
C LEU A 475 24.53 9.20 -3.08
N ILE A 476 23.88 10.30 -2.68
CA ILE A 476 23.61 10.60 -1.26
C ILE A 476 22.82 9.47 -0.60
N GLN A 477 21.77 8.95 -1.25
CA GLN A 477 20.97 7.86 -0.70
C GLN A 477 21.74 6.55 -0.60
N THR A 478 22.57 6.24 -1.61
CA THR A 478 23.40 5.03 -1.61
C THR A 478 24.44 5.08 -0.49
N ILE A 479 25.13 6.22 -0.36
CA ILE A 479 26.07 6.50 0.75
C ILE A 479 25.36 6.36 2.09
N GLY A 480 24.15 6.89 2.22
CA GLY A 480 23.33 6.83 3.44
C GLY A 480 23.05 5.41 3.95
N ARG A 481 23.16 4.37 3.12
CA ARG A 481 23.01 2.96 3.55
C ARG A 481 24.08 2.52 4.55
N ALA A 482 25.27 3.13 4.54
CA ALA A 482 26.31 2.87 5.54
C ALA A 482 26.17 3.72 6.82
N ALA A 483 25.24 4.69 6.87
CA ALA A 483 25.12 5.63 8.00
C ALA A 483 24.49 5.02 9.27
N ARG A 484 24.07 3.74 9.22
CA ARG A 484 23.47 3.02 10.35
C ARG A 484 24.48 2.19 11.16
N ASN A 485 25.74 2.19 10.74
CA ASN A 485 26.82 1.45 11.36
C ASN A 485 27.91 2.38 11.92
N LEU A 486 28.51 2.02 13.05
CA LEU A 486 29.58 2.79 13.68
C LEU A 486 30.81 2.95 12.78
N ASN A 487 31.11 1.92 11.99
CA ASN A 487 32.23 1.84 11.07
C ASN A 487 31.81 2.17 9.63
N GLY A 488 30.68 2.86 9.46
CA GLY A 488 30.10 3.19 8.16
C GLY A 488 31.09 3.91 7.23
N LYS A 489 31.32 3.31 6.06
CA LYS A 489 32.21 3.82 5.00
C LYS A 489 31.57 3.65 3.62
N ALA A 490 31.83 4.60 2.73
CA ALA A 490 31.47 4.53 1.32
C ALA A 490 32.73 4.64 0.44
N ILE A 491 32.89 3.72 -0.52
CA ILE A 491 33.96 3.76 -1.53
C ILE A 491 33.31 4.06 -2.88
N LEU A 492 33.74 5.14 -3.52
CA LEU A 492 33.32 5.53 -4.87
C LEU A 492 34.47 5.22 -5.83
N TYR A 493 34.29 4.23 -6.69
CA TYR A 493 35.29 3.89 -7.71
C TYR A 493 35.09 4.79 -8.94
N ALA A 494 36.03 5.69 -9.18
CA ALA A 494 35.93 6.73 -10.18
C ALA A 494 37.33 7.22 -10.61
N ASP A 495 37.50 7.52 -11.89
CA ASP A 495 38.74 8.10 -12.42
C ASP A 495 38.66 9.63 -12.47
N SER A 496 37.45 10.19 -12.40
CA SER A 496 37.19 11.63 -12.35
C SER A 496 36.09 11.97 -11.34
N ILE A 497 36.13 13.19 -10.78
CA ILE A 497 35.08 13.67 -9.88
C ILE A 497 34.04 14.42 -10.72
N THR A 498 32.84 13.85 -10.83
CA THR A 498 31.71 14.52 -11.51
C THR A 498 31.06 15.56 -10.61
N LYS A 499 30.23 16.44 -11.19
CA LYS A 499 29.45 17.43 -10.42
C LYS A 499 28.51 16.76 -9.42
N SER A 500 27.92 15.62 -9.80
CA SER A 500 27.05 14.84 -8.92
C SER A 500 27.80 14.28 -7.72
N MET A 501 29.02 13.75 -7.94
CA MET A 501 29.89 13.28 -6.87
C MET A 501 30.32 14.41 -5.94
N GLU A 502 30.80 15.53 -6.49
CA GLU A 502 31.26 16.69 -5.71
C GLU A 502 30.20 17.18 -4.73
N LYS A 503 28.96 17.33 -5.19
CA LYS A 503 27.84 17.74 -4.34
C LYS A 503 27.48 16.70 -3.29
N ALA A 504 27.42 15.42 -3.67
CA ALA A 504 27.11 14.34 -2.73
C ALA A 504 28.16 14.23 -1.61
N ILE A 505 29.44 14.36 -1.96
CA ILE A 505 30.57 14.36 -1.02
C ILE A 505 30.48 15.56 -0.09
N THR A 506 30.26 16.75 -0.65
CA THR A 506 30.16 18.01 0.11
C THR A 506 29.01 17.95 1.12
N GLU A 507 27.83 17.48 0.70
CA GLU A 507 26.67 17.37 1.59
C GLU A 507 26.86 16.32 2.68
N THR A 508 27.45 15.16 2.35
CA THR A 508 27.75 14.12 3.34
C THR A 508 28.74 14.61 4.40
N ASN A 509 29.81 15.31 3.97
CA ASN A 509 30.78 15.88 4.88
C ASN A 509 30.17 16.98 5.76
N ARG A 510 29.34 17.87 5.20
CA ARG A 510 28.60 18.89 5.95
C ARG A 510 27.74 18.26 7.06
N ARG A 511 26.98 17.20 6.73
CA ARG A 511 26.15 16.47 7.70
C ARG A 511 26.99 15.85 8.80
N ARG A 512 28.07 15.15 8.42
CA ARG A 512 28.99 14.49 9.34
C ARG A 512 29.62 15.48 10.31
N GLU A 513 30.12 16.63 9.84
CA GLU A 513 30.70 17.68 10.68
C GLU A 513 29.69 18.24 11.69
N LYS A 514 28.46 18.52 11.25
CA LYS A 514 27.38 19.01 12.12
C LYS A 514 27.00 17.98 13.19
N GLN A 515 26.94 16.69 12.83
CA GLN A 515 26.67 15.59 13.76
C GLN A 515 27.80 15.40 14.78
N MET A 516 29.07 15.43 14.33
CA MET A 516 30.24 15.35 15.22
C MET A 516 30.26 16.48 16.24
N LYS A 517 30.08 17.72 15.76
CA LYS A 517 30.03 18.89 16.64
C LYS A 517 28.91 18.78 17.68
N TYR A 518 27.71 18.36 17.26
CA TYR A 518 26.61 18.13 18.18
C TYR A 518 26.94 17.07 19.23
N ASN A 519 27.53 15.95 18.82
CA ASN A 519 27.92 14.87 19.71
C ASN A 519 28.97 15.33 20.74
N GLU A 520 29.98 16.09 20.30
CA GLU A 520 31.01 16.66 21.19
C GLU A 520 30.41 17.63 22.20
N GLU A 521 29.55 18.55 21.76
CA GLU A 521 28.88 19.54 22.63
C GLU A 521 27.96 18.89 23.67
N HIS A 522 27.36 17.74 23.36
CA HIS A 522 26.39 17.05 24.23
C HIS A 522 26.97 15.81 24.93
N GLY A 523 28.25 15.49 24.73
CA GLY A 523 28.90 14.30 25.30
C GLY A 523 28.31 12.97 24.82
N ILE A 524 27.79 12.92 23.60
CA ILE A 524 27.16 11.73 23.01
C ILE A 524 28.23 10.87 22.34
N VAL A 525 28.35 9.62 22.78
CA VAL A 525 29.17 8.61 22.10
C VAL A 525 28.28 7.84 21.12
N PRO A 526 28.63 7.76 19.82
CA PRO A 526 27.84 7.01 18.84
C PRO A 526 27.61 5.56 19.29
N GLN A 527 26.37 5.10 19.23
CA GLN A 527 25.99 3.72 19.57
C GLN A 527 25.43 2.97 18.37
N ALA A 528 25.77 1.69 18.26
CA ALA A 528 25.22 0.81 17.24
C ALA A 528 23.71 0.63 17.45
N LEU A 529 22.96 0.61 16.35
CA LEU A 529 21.54 0.29 16.39
C LEU A 529 21.38 -1.21 16.66
N ASN A 530 20.86 -1.57 17.83
CA ASN A 530 20.59 -2.96 18.17
C ASN A 530 19.15 -3.32 17.76
N LYS A 531 18.87 -3.28 16.45
CA LYS A 531 17.56 -3.64 15.88
C LYS A 531 17.52 -5.15 15.71
N LYS A 532 16.64 -5.87 16.40
CA LYS A 532 16.59 -7.33 16.27
C LYS A 532 16.36 -7.70 14.79
N VAL A 533 17.03 -8.74 14.29
CA VAL A 533 16.75 -9.28 12.95
C VAL A 533 15.29 -9.71 12.84
N GLY A 534 14.74 -10.14 13.98
CA GLY A 534 13.33 -10.36 14.20
C GLY A 534 12.47 -9.15 13.88
N GLU A 535 12.84 -7.90 14.18
CA GLU A 535 11.97 -6.71 13.99
C GLU A 535 11.57 -6.43 12.55
N LEU A 536 12.32 -6.82 11.52
CA LEU A 536 11.79 -6.73 10.14
C LEU A 536 10.64 -7.73 9.88
N LEU A 537 10.56 -8.80 10.68
CA LEU A 537 9.48 -9.80 10.72
C LEU A 537 8.50 -9.61 11.91
N ASP A 538 8.94 -8.94 12.98
CA ASP A 538 8.27 -8.69 14.28
C ASP A 538 7.64 -7.30 14.33
N ILE A 539 7.89 -6.41 13.36
CA ILE A 539 6.96 -5.32 13.04
C ILE A 539 5.59 -5.91 12.61
N GLY A 540 5.56 -7.21 12.25
CA GLY A 540 4.36 -8.06 12.12
C GLY A 540 4.05 -8.97 13.32
N GLN A 541 4.71 -8.84 14.47
CA GLN A 541 4.30 -9.52 15.70
C GLN A 541 4.08 -8.48 16.78
N GLY A 542 2.82 -8.06 16.91
CA GLY A 542 2.37 -7.10 17.90
C GLY A 542 2.99 -7.35 19.29
N ALA A 543 3.60 -6.29 19.82
CA ALA A 543 4.08 -6.23 21.18
C ALA A 543 2.90 -6.34 22.17
N ASN A 544 2.52 -7.58 22.54
CA ASN A 544 1.52 -7.79 23.59
C ASN A 544 1.75 -9.05 24.44
N GLN A 545 3.02 -9.42 24.69
CA GLN A 545 3.35 -10.55 25.58
C GLN A 545 3.81 -10.19 26.99
N LYS A 546 3.71 -8.93 27.43
CA LYS A 546 4.14 -8.54 28.80
C LYS A 546 3.02 -8.01 29.69
N ALA A 547 1.87 -8.69 29.73
CA ALA A 547 0.92 -8.52 30.83
C ALA A 547 -0.04 -9.71 30.94
N LYS A 548 0.41 -10.81 31.60
CA LYS A 548 -0.39 -11.79 32.37
C LYS A 548 0.34 -13.14 32.44
N SER A 549 1.27 -13.28 33.39
CA SER A 549 1.77 -14.61 33.79
C SER A 549 2.03 -14.69 35.28
N LYS A 550 0.96 -14.62 36.08
CA LYS A 550 0.94 -15.18 37.43
C LYS A 550 -0.45 -15.76 37.71
N GLN A 551 -0.64 -17.04 37.38
CA GLN A 551 -1.22 -18.10 38.22
C GLN A 551 -1.82 -19.25 37.40
N ARG A 552 -1.49 -20.48 37.85
CA ARG A 552 -2.14 -21.79 37.59
C ARG A 552 -2.06 -22.32 36.15
N GLY A 553 -1.82 -23.59 35.88
CA GLY A 553 -1.62 -24.78 36.70
C GLY A 553 -1.33 -25.95 35.75
N LYS A 554 -0.55 -26.93 36.22
CA LYS A 554 -0.10 -28.10 35.45
C LYS A 554 -1.27 -28.96 34.96
N THR A 555 -1.38 -29.17 33.65
CA THR A 555 -1.94 -30.39 33.05
C THR A 555 -1.28 -30.62 31.69
N ALA A 556 -0.80 -31.84 31.49
CA ALA A 556 -0.11 -32.29 30.30
C ALA A 556 -1.12 -32.59 29.18
N ALA A 557 -0.87 -32.08 27.97
CA ALA A 557 -1.40 -32.58 26.71
C ALA A 557 -0.43 -32.23 25.57
N GLU A 558 -0.22 -33.24 24.73
CA GLU A 558 0.61 -33.47 23.53
C GLU A 558 1.34 -32.33 22.78
N PRO A 559 2.50 -32.62 22.16
CA PRO A 559 3.31 -31.66 21.42
C PRO A 559 2.81 -31.49 19.99
N THR A 560 2.05 -30.44 19.71
CA THR A 560 1.75 -30.03 18.33
C THR A 560 2.66 -28.90 17.87
N ALA A 561 3.70 -29.30 17.12
CA ALA A 561 4.36 -28.60 16.02
C ALA A 561 4.24 -27.05 15.99
N LEU A 562 5.03 -26.38 16.82
CA LEU A 562 5.39 -24.97 16.68
C LEU A 562 6.78 -24.86 16.04
N TYR A 563 6.97 -25.37 14.82
CA TYR A 563 8.18 -25.12 14.02
C TYR A 563 7.83 -25.23 12.55
N ASN A 564 7.47 -24.09 11.96
CA ASN A 564 7.72 -23.66 10.59
C ASN A 564 6.94 -22.36 10.39
N ALA A 565 7.60 -21.22 10.60
CA ALA A 565 7.07 -19.96 10.10
C ALA A 565 7.06 -20.06 8.55
N PRO A 566 5.95 -19.76 7.87
CA PRO A 566 5.88 -19.78 6.41
C PRO A 566 6.95 -18.86 5.83
N LYS A 567 7.67 -19.34 4.81
CA LYS A 567 8.85 -18.68 4.26
C LYS A 567 8.54 -17.85 3.01
N SER A 568 7.47 -18.19 2.27
CA SER A 568 7.06 -17.49 1.05
C SER A 568 5.62 -16.97 1.13
N ALA A 569 5.27 -15.95 0.32
CA ALA A 569 3.91 -15.42 0.20
C ALA A 569 2.87 -16.50 -0.14
N LYS A 570 3.26 -17.47 -0.98
CA LYS A 570 2.40 -18.60 -1.34
C LYS A 570 2.17 -19.55 -0.16
N GLU A 571 3.19 -19.77 0.68
CA GLU A 571 3.03 -20.51 1.93
C GLU A 571 2.19 -19.73 2.95
N PHE A 572 2.36 -18.41 3.05
CA PHE A 572 1.50 -17.56 3.88
C PHE A 572 0.05 -17.64 3.43
N GLN A 573 -0.26 -17.45 2.14
CA GLN A 573 -1.63 -17.60 1.63
C GLN A 573 -2.19 -19.01 1.87
N GLN A 574 -1.39 -20.06 1.68
CA GLN A 574 -1.81 -21.42 1.97
C GLN A 574 -2.08 -21.63 3.46
N GLN A 575 -1.24 -21.08 4.34
CA GLN A 575 -1.36 -21.22 5.78
C GLN A 575 -2.50 -20.37 6.34
N ILE A 576 -2.72 -19.15 5.81
CA ILE A 576 -3.90 -18.33 6.06
C ILE A 576 -5.15 -19.10 5.64
N LYS A 577 -5.19 -19.65 4.42
CA LYS A 577 -6.34 -20.42 3.93
C LYS A 577 -6.58 -21.68 4.77
N LYS A 578 -5.51 -22.35 5.21
CA LYS A 578 -5.58 -23.52 6.08
C LYS A 578 -6.09 -23.16 7.48
N LEU A 579 -5.57 -22.09 8.08
CA LEU A 579 -6.03 -21.58 9.37
C LEU A 579 -7.45 -21.05 9.29
N GLU A 580 -7.87 -20.41 8.19
CA GLU A 580 -9.26 -20.02 7.95
C GLU A 580 -10.17 -21.23 7.90
N GLN A 581 -9.83 -22.24 7.09
CA GLN A 581 -10.60 -23.48 7.03
C GLN A 581 -10.67 -24.16 8.39
N GLN A 582 -9.58 -24.16 9.14
CA GLN A 582 -9.51 -24.72 10.48
C GLN A 582 -10.33 -23.91 11.50
N MET A 583 -10.31 -22.58 11.40
CA MET A 583 -11.10 -21.65 12.21
C MET A 583 -12.60 -21.88 11.96
N TYR A 584 -13.02 -21.90 10.69
CA TYR A 584 -14.41 -22.18 10.31
C TYR A 584 -14.85 -23.57 10.74
N LYS A 585 -13.96 -24.56 10.65
CA LYS A 585 -14.23 -25.91 11.15
C LYS A 585 -14.42 -25.94 12.66
N PHE A 586 -13.55 -25.31 13.44
CA PHE A 586 -13.73 -25.20 14.90
C PHE A 586 -15.00 -24.45 15.28
N ALA A 587 -15.38 -23.42 14.52
CA ALA A 587 -16.65 -22.72 14.72
C ALA A 587 -17.86 -23.61 14.39
N GLN A 588 -17.78 -24.43 13.33
CA GLN A 588 -18.82 -25.42 12.98
C GLN A 588 -18.94 -26.53 14.03
N ASP A 589 -17.80 -26.98 14.57
CA ASP A 589 -17.71 -28.01 15.60
C ASP A 589 -18.02 -27.48 17.03
N LEU A 590 -18.45 -26.21 17.15
CA LEU A 590 -18.79 -25.53 18.41
C LEU A 590 -17.61 -25.39 19.40
N GLU A 591 -16.37 -25.50 18.92
CA GLU A 591 -15.15 -25.32 19.71
C GLU A 591 -14.70 -23.85 19.73
N PHE A 592 -15.55 -22.96 20.26
CA PHE A 592 -15.39 -21.51 20.14
C PHE A 592 -14.08 -20.94 20.72
N GLU A 593 -13.56 -21.52 21.81
CA GLU A 593 -12.27 -21.10 22.38
C GLU A 593 -11.11 -21.37 21.41
N LYS A 594 -11.14 -22.51 20.71
CA LYS A 594 -10.13 -22.84 19.70
C LYS A 594 -10.33 -22.01 18.44
N ALA A 595 -11.58 -21.77 18.02
CA ALA A 595 -11.87 -20.88 16.90
C ALA A 595 -11.37 -19.45 17.16
N ALA A 596 -11.58 -18.92 18.36
CA ALA A 596 -11.07 -17.61 18.78
C ALA A 596 -9.53 -17.58 18.80
N ALA A 597 -8.88 -18.61 19.35
CA ALA A 597 -7.43 -18.69 19.34
C ALA A 597 -6.85 -18.76 17.92
N VAL A 598 -7.46 -19.54 17.02
CA VAL A 598 -7.07 -19.61 15.61
C VAL A 598 -7.36 -18.29 14.90
N ARG A 599 -8.45 -17.58 15.21
CA ARG A 599 -8.72 -16.24 14.68
C ARG A 599 -7.65 -15.24 15.09
N ASP A 600 -7.26 -15.23 16.36
CA ASP A 600 -6.23 -14.33 16.85
C ASP A 600 -4.87 -14.65 16.20
N GLN A 601 -4.58 -15.95 15.99
CA GLN A 601 -3.42 -16.40 15.20
C GLN A 601 -3.54 -16.00 13.72
N LEU A 602 -4.73 -16.06 13.13
CA LEU A 602 -4.99 -15.68 11.75
C LEU A 602 -4.80 -14.17 11.55
N HIS A 603 -5.30 -13.35 12.50
CA HIS A 603 -5.06 -11.90 12.51
C HIS A 603 -3.58 -11.60 12.57
N GLN A 604 -2.85 -12.25 13.48
CA GLN A 604 -1.39 -12.09 13.58
C GLN A 604 -0.68 -12.52 12.30
N LEU A 605 -1.02 -13.67 11.73
CA LEU A 605 -0.42 -14.18 10.50
C LEU A 605 -0.74 -13.30 9.27
N ARG A 606 -1.93 -12.68 9.25
CA ARG A 606 -2.35 -11.74 8.20
C ARG A 606 -1.67 -10.39 8.32
N GLU A 607 -1.52 -9.86 9.54
CA GLU A 607 -0.69 -8.68 9.80
C GLU A 607 0.75 -8.94 9.32
N GLN A 608 1.30 -10.14 9.56
CA GLN A 608 2.62 -10.53 9.03
C GLN A 608 2.66 -10.59 7.50
N PHE A 609 1.65 -11.19 6.87
CA PHE A 609 1.60 -11.32 5.41
C PHE A 609 1.56 -9.96 4.70
N MET A 610 0.76 -9.03 5.22
CA MET A 610 0.64 -7.65 4.71
C MET A 610 1.94 -6.84 4.80
N ILE A 611 2.87 -7.25 5.66
CA ILE A 611 4.19 -6.63 5.79
C ILE A 611 5.21 -7.31 4.84
N SER A 612 4.91 -8.52 4.37
CA SER A 612 5.75 -9.29 3.44
C SER A 612 5.45 -9.04 1.95
N GLU A 613 4.26 -8.52 1.62
CA GLU A 613 3.88 -8.00 0.28
C GLU A 613 4.17 -6.50 0.16
#